data_AF-A0AAQ0BU66-F1
#
_entry.id   AF-A0AAQ0BU66-F1
#
_cell.length_a   1.000
_cell.length_b   1.000
_cell.length_c   1.000
_cell.angle_alpha   90.00
_cell.angle_beta   90.00
_cell.angle_gamma   90.00
#
_symmetry.space_group_name_H-M   'P 1'
#
loop_
_entity.id
_entity.type
_entity.pdbx_description
1 polymer ?
#
loop_
_entity_poly.entity_id
_entity_poly.type
_entity_poly.pdbx_seq_one_letter_code
_entity_poly.pdbx_strand_id
1 'polypeptide(L)'
;MADATWDRLEAFAREELGRPIFGGPLKLTPDSRIEEDLRLTGLDAVEFIDKWAETFSIEAQGFPYNRYFGPESLDVIKSVLGLFSKKHRAPELVPLTLGMLAEAMRRGRWSTAEIEAWADGKN
;
A
#
# COMPACT_ATOMS: atom_id res chain seq x y z
N MET A 1 -22.15 0.61 10.29
CA MET A 1 -21.18 -0.13 11.13
C MET A 1 -19.83 0.47 10.82
N ALA A 2 -19.17 1.10 11.79
CA ALA A 2 -17.80 1.57 11.58
C ALA A 2 -16.97 0.39 11.08
N ASP A 3 -16.34 0.55 9.92
CA ASP A 3 -15.67 -0.51 9.19
C ASP A 3 -14.60 -1.16 10.07
N ALA A 4 -14.89 -2.30 10.68
CA ALA A 4 -13.95 -3.04 11.54
C ALA A 4 -12.64 -3.36 10.80
N THR A 5 -12.70 -3.46 9.47
CA THR A 5 -11.53 -3.57 8.59
C THR A 5 -10.67 -2.30 8.62
N TRP A 6 -11.29 -1.12 8.56
CA TRP A 6 -10.57 0.15 8.61
C TRP A 6 -9.89 0.33 9.97
N ASP A 7 -10.60 0.07 11.07
CA ASP A 7 -10.06 0.22 12.43
C ASP A 7 -8.81 -0.65 12.64
N ARG A 8 -8.84 -1.90 12.14
CA ARG A 8 -7.70 -2.82 12.16
C ARG A 8 -6.54 -2.35 11.29
N LEU A 9 -6.81 -1.89 10.07
CA LEU A 9 -5.78 -1.36 9.17
C LEU A 9 -5.14 -0.10 9.77
N GLU A 10 -5.95 0.78 10.33
CA GLU A 10 -5.48 2.01 10.96
C GLU A 10 -4.57 1.68 12.15
N ALA A 11 -4.98 0.74 13.01
CA ALA A 11 -4.17 0.29 14.13
C ALA A 11 -2.82 -0.30 13.67
N PHE A 12 -2.85 -1.18 12.66
CA PHE A 12 -1.63 -1.74 12.06
C PHE A 12 -0.72 -0.67 11.47
N ALA A 13 -1.27 0.24 10.65
CA ALA A 13 -0.49 1.30 10.04
C ALA A 13 0.11 2.26 11.08
N ARG A 14 -0.60 2.55 12.17
CA ARG A 14 -0.08 3.33 13.30
C ARG A 14 1.05 2.62 14.04
N GLU A 15 1.00 1.29 14.13
CA GLU A 15 2.04 0.49 14.76
C GLU A 15 3.31 0.47 13.91
N GLU A 16 3.17 0.20 12.60
CA GLU A 16 4.28 0.13 11.66
C GLU A 16 4.96 1.50 11.42
N LEU A 17 4.18 2.59 11.31
CA LEU A 17 4.73 3.94 11.18
C LEU A 17 5.24 4.52 12.50
N GLY A 18 4.96 3.84 13.61
CA GLY A 18 5.25 4.29 14.95
C GLY A 18 4.37 5.45 15.42
N ARG A 19 4.41 5.71 16.73
CA ARG A 19 3.80 6.91 17.31
C ARG A 19 4.75 8.09 17.08
N PRO A 20 4.32 9.17 16.41
CA PRO A 20 5.17 10.35 16.28
C PRO A 20 5.52 10.88 17.69
N ILE A 21 6.81 10.89 17.99
CA ILE A 21 7.37 11.31 19.28
C ILE A 21 7.08 12.80 19.54
N PHE A 22 6.86 13.56 18.47
CA PHE A 22 6.38 14.94 18.46
C PHE A 22 5.32 15.08 17.36
N GLY A 23 4.10 15.50 17.72
CA GLY A 23 3.08 15.85 16.72
C GLY A 23 1.83 14.98 16.66
N GLY A 24 1.17 14.73 17.81
CA GLY A 24 -0.22 14.26 17.87
C GLY A 24 -0.49 12.90 17.19
N PRO A 25 -1.73 12.39 17.18
CA PRO A 25 -2.03 11.16 16.47
C PRO A 25 -1.86 11.39 14.96
N LEU A 26 -1.02 10.58 14.30
CA LEU A 26 -0.91 10.55 12.83
C LEU A 26 -2.33 10.38 12.25
N LYS A 27 -2.82 11.37 11.50
CA LYS A 27 -4.20 11.35 11.01
C LYS A 27 -4.25 10.51 9.73
N LEU A 28 -4.46 9.21 9.90
CA LEU A 28 -4.66 8.28 8.80
C LEU A 28 -6.07 8.40 8.27
N THR A 29 -6.22 8.44 6.96
CA THR A 29 -7.50 8.45 6.25
C THR A 29 -7.47 7.45 5.11
N PRO A 30 -8.62 6.98 4.60
CA PRO A 30 -8.64 6.08 3.46
C PRO A 30 -7.98 6.64 2.20
N ASP A 31 -7.88 7.96 2.09
CA ASP A 31 -7.21 8.65 0.98
C ASP A 31 -5.70 8.80 1.18
N SER A 32 -5.20 8.54 2.40
CA SER A 32 -3.77 8.67 2.71
C SER A 32 -2.94 7.74 1.84
N ARG A 33 -1.99 8.35 1.12
CA ARG A 33 -1.11 7.71 0.14
C ARG A 33 0.11 7.11 0.83
N ILE A 34 0.42 5.85 0.50
CA ILE A 34 1.54 5.09 1.09
C ILE A 34 2.87 5.82 0.89
N GLU A 35 3.18 6.23 -0.34
CA GLU A 35 4.46 6.87 -0.66
C GLU A 35 4.54 8.33 -0.18
N GLU A 36 3.50 9.12 -0.47
CA GLU A 36 3.54 10.58 -0.26
C GLU A 36 3.18 11.00 1.17
N ASP A 37 2.17 10.38 1.77
CA ASP A 37 1.66 10.77 3.10
C ASP A 37 2.30 9.94 4.21
N LEU A 38 2.52 8.64 3.98
CA LEU A 38 3.13 7.75 4.97
C LEU A 38 4.65 7.63 4.82
N ARG A 39 5.23 8.18 3.74
CA ARG A 39 6.68 8.16 3.44
C ARG A 39 7.25 6.74 3.35
N LEU A 40 6.42 5.76 3.01
CA LEU A 40 6.86 4.38 2.79
C LEU A 40 7.37 4.26 1.35
N THR A 41 8.69 4.20 1.20
CA THR A 41 9.38 4.13 -0.10
C THR A 41 10.33 2.94 -0.15
N GLY A 42 10.65 2.47 -1.35
CA GLY A 42 11.70 1.45 -1.53
C GLY A 42 11.47 0.18 -0.71
N LEU A 43 12.44 -0.16 0.15
CA LEU A 43 12.38 -1.36 1.00
C LEU A 43 11.28 -1.27 2.06
N ASP A 44 11.09 -0.10 2.71
CA ASP A 44 10.07 0.08 3.74
C ASP A 44 8.67 -0.20 3.22
N ALA A 45 8.41 0.17 1.95
CA ALA A 45 7.15 -0.13 1.29
C ALA A 45 6.93 -1.63 1.07
N VAL A 46 7.99 -2.38 0.74
CA VAL A 46 7.89 -3.84 0.56
C VAL A 46 7.61 -4.50 1.90
N GLU A 47 8.37 -4.14 2.94
CA GLU A 47 8.18 -4.71 4.28
C GLU A 47 6.79 -4.40 4.83
N PHE A 48 6.30 -3.17 4.62
CA PHE A 48 4.96 -2.79 5.05
C PHE A 48 3.86 -3.61 4.34
N ILE A 49 3.95 -3.77 3.02
CA ILE A 49 2.96 -4.52 2.23
C ILE A 49 3.01 -6.01 2.55
N ASP A 50 4.20 -6.57 2.75
CA ASP A 50 4.39 -7.97 3.11
C ASP A 50 3.79 -8.26 4.49
N LYS A 51 4.17 -7.49 5.52
CA LYS A 51 3.60 -7.60 6.87
C LYS A 51 2.09 -7.38 6.89
N TRP A 52 1.58 -6.43 6.11
CA TRP A 52 0.14 -6.19 5.99
C TRP A 52 -0.56 -7.43 5.44
N ALA A 53 -0.04 -8.00 4.35
CA ALA A 53 -0.60 -9.19 3.73
C ALA A 53 -0.53 -10.40 4.68
N GLU A 54 0.57 -10.59 5.39
CA GLU A 54 0.72 -11.65 6.40
C GLU A 54 -0.24 -11.47 7.59
N THR A 55 -0.27 -10.28 8.18
CA THR A 55 -1.08 -9.94 9.36
C THR A 55 -2.56 -10.17 9.11
N PHE A 56 -3.04 -9.82 7.92
CA PHE A 56 -4.44 -9.94 7.56
C PHE A 56 -4.75 -11.17 6.69
N SER A 57 -3.76 -12.03 6.45
CA SER A 57 -3.88 -13.22 5.58
C SER A 57 -4.46 -12.88 4.20
N ILE A 58 -3.94 -11.84 3.57
CA ILE A 58 -4.37 -11.36 2.26
C ILE A 58 -3.51 -12.00 1.18
N GLU A 59 -4.16 -12.56 0.17
CA GLU A 59 -3.46 -13.07 -1.00
C GLU A 59 -2.96 -11.89 -1.86
N ALA A 60 -1.75 -11.41 -1.59
CA ALA A 60 -1.08 -10.32 -2.30
C ALA A 60 0.05 -10.79 -3.23
N GLN A 61 0.11 -12.07 -3.55
CA GLN A 61 1.12 -12.63 -4.46
C GLN A 61 1.06 -11.94 -5.83
N GLY A 62 2.18 -11.35 -6.25
CA GLY A 62 2.25 -10.61 -7.52
C GLY A 62 1.75 -9.16 -7.46
N PHE A 63 1.74 -8.54 -6.28
CA PHE A 63 1.46 -7.12 -6.12
C PHE A 63 2.26 -6.27 -7.13
N PRO A 64 1.60 -5.44 -7.96
CA PRO A 64 2.28 -4.72 -9.03
C PRO A 64 2.93 -3.45 -8.49
N TYR A 65 4.07 -3.59 -7.81
CA TYR A 65 4.82 -2.46 -7.28
C TYR A 65 5.06 -1.38 -8.35
N ASN A 66 5.35 -1.80 -9.60
CA ASN A 66 5.60 -0.91 -10.73
C ASN A 66 4.44 0.00 -11.14
N ARG A 67 3.23 -0.27 -10.67
CA ARG A 67 2.01 0.49 -10.92
C ARG A 67 1.82 1.61 -9.90
N TYR A 68 2.32 1.39 -8.68
CA TYR A 68 2.04 2.20 -7.50
C TYR A 68 3.22 3.04 -6.99
N PHE A 69 4.44 2.58 -7.25
CA PHE A 69 5.67 3.21 -6.74
C PHE A 69 6.47 3.86 -7.85
N GLY A 70 7.06 5.02 -7.55
CA GLY A 70 7.90 5.75 -8.50
C GLY A 70 9.17 4.99 -8.92
N PRO A 71 9.84 5.41 -10.02
CA PRO A 71 11.03 4.74 -10.52
C PRO A 71 12.14 4.60 -9.47
N GLU A 72 12.33 5.62 -8.61
CA GLU A 72 13.34 5.58 -7.54
C GLU A 72 13.05 4.50 -6.49
N SER A 73 11.82 4.46 -5.99
CA SER A 73 11.35 3.38 -5.09
C SER A 73 11.49 2.02 -5.77
N LEU A 74 11.10 1.91 -7.04
CA LEU A 74 11.15 0.66 -7.79
C LEU A 74 12.54 0.10 -8.00
N ASP A 75 13.56 0.93 -8.20
CA ASP A 75 14.94 0.44 -8.36
C ASP A 75 15.42 -0.26 -7.08
N VAL A 76 15.04 0.25 -5.90
CA VAL A 76 15.31 -0.42 -4.62
C VAL A 76 14.49 -1.70 -4.49
N ILE A 77 13.18 -1.65 -4.76
CA ILE A 77 12.27 -2.80 -4.67
C ILE A 77 12.74 -3.95 -5.58
N LYS A 78 13.12 -3.66 -6.82
CA LYS A 78 13.62 -4.65 -7.78
C LYS A 78 14.93 -5.28 -7.30
N SER A 79 15.81 -4.47 -6.72
CA SER A 79 17.08 -4.94 -6.17
C SER A 79 16.84 -5.92 -5.02
N VAL A 80 15.88 -5.63 -4.14
CA VAL A 80 15.51 -6.47 -2.99
C VAL A 80 14.81 -7.75 -3.44
N LEU A 81 13.83 -7.65 -4.33
CA LEU A 81 13.04 -8.79 -4.81
C LEU A 81 13.76 -9.61 -5.90
N GLY A 82 14.97 -9.21 -6.32
CA GLY A 82 15.69 -9.83 -7.44
C GLY A 82 14.95 -9.74 -8.78
N LEU A 83 14.01 -8.79 -8.92
CA LEU A 83 13.12 -8.67 -10.08
C LEU A 83 13.77 -7.81 -11.18
N PHE A 84 14.51 -8.44 -12.07
CA PHE A 84 15.02 -7.80 -13.28
C PHE A 84 13.93 -7.72 -14.36
N SER A 85 13.03 -6.73 -14.27
CA SER A 85 12.05 -6.49 -15.34
C SER A 85 12.63 -5.66 -16.50
N LYS A 86 12.36 -6.11 -17.74
CA LYS A 86 12.65 -5.35 -18.96
C LYS A 86 11.94 -3.98 -18.90
N LYS A 87 12.64 -2.92 -19.34
CA LYS A 87 12.11 -1.55 -19.47
C LYS A 87 10.87 -1.54 -20.38
N HIS A 88 9.69 -1.71 -19.80
CA HIS A 88 8.44 -1.33 -20.41
C HIS A 88 8.14 0.11 -20.01
N ARG A 89 7.56 0.87 -20.96
CA ARG A 89 7.07 2.24 -20.76
C ARG A 89 6.33 2.28 -19.43
N ALA A 90 6.81 3.08 -18.48
CA ALA A 90 6.19 3.14 -17.16
C ALA A 90 4.72 3.50 -17.36
N PRO A 91 3.77 2.63 -16.97
CA PRO A 91 2.37 3.00 -16.97
C PRO A 91 2.19 4.22 -16.04
N GLU A 92 1.11 4.98 -16.23
CA GLU A 92 0.79 6.08 -15.32
C GLU A 92 0.76 5.54 -13.88
N LEU A 93 1.51 6.21 -13.00
CA LEU A 93 1.60 5.88 -11.60
C LEU A 93 0.26 6.17 -10.95
N VAL A 94 -0.32 5.15 -10.31
CA VAL A 94 -1.53 5.32 -9.51
C VAL A 94 -1.09 5.45 -8.05
N PRO A 95 -1.52 6.50 -7.32
CA PRO A 95 -1.20 6.60 -5.91
C PRO A 95 -1.87 5.47 -5.13
N LEU A 96 -1.07 4.63 -4.47
CA LEU A 96 -1.57 3.59 -3.57
C LEU A 96 -2.04 4.22 -2.27
N THR A 97 -3.29 3.99 -1.89
CA THR A 97 -3.89 4.54 -0.66
C THR A 97 -4.22 3.47 0.37
N LEU A 98 -4.37 3.86 1.64
CA LEU A 98 -4.85 2.96 2.69
C LEU A 98 -6.25 2.42 2.40
N GLY A 99 -7.10 3.19 1.73
CA GLY A 99 -8.43 2.75 1.32
C GLY A 99 -8.39 1.56 0.36
N MET A 100 -7.42 1.53 -0.55
CA MET A 100 -7.19 0.39 -1.45
C MET A 100 -6.79 -0.87 -0.68
N LEU A 101 -5.93 -0.74 0.33
CA LEU A 101 -5.56 -1.87 1.22
C LEU A 101 -6.77 -2.34 2.03
N ALA A 102 -7.57 -1.43 2.59
CA ALA A 102 -8.78 -1.79 3.32
C ALA A 102 -9.77 -2.56 2.43
N GLU A 103 -9.90 -2.17 1.17
CA GLU A 103 -10.75 -2.87 0.21
C GLU A 103 -10.21 -4.27 -0.13
N ALA A 104 -8.89 -4.42 -0.30
CA ALA A 104 -8.28 -5.74 -0.46
C ALA A 104 -8.47 -6.63 0.78
N MET A 105 -8.43 -6.05 1.99
CA MET A 105 -8.73 -6.76 3.24
C MET A 105 -10.18 -7.26 3.28
N ARG A 106 -11.15 -6.47 2.79
CA ARG A 106 -12.55 -6.92 2.68
C ARG A 106 -12.71 -8.10 1.73
N ARG A 107 -11.87 -8.16 0.68
CA ARG A 107 -11.90 -9.21 -0.35
C ARG A 107 -11.08 -10.44 0.02
N GLY A 108 -10.15 -10.33 0.97
CA GLY A 108 -9.19 -11.37 1.33
C GLY A 108 -8.05 -11.55 0.31
N ARG A 109 -8.00 -10.72 -0.75
CA ARG A 109 -7.01 -10.81 -1.83
C ARG A 109 -6.74 -9.46 -2.46
N TRP A 110 -5.55 -9.30 -3.01
CA TRP A 110 -5.22 -8.15 -3.85
C TRP A 110 -5.64 -8.40 -5.30
N SER A 111 -6.44 -7.49 -5.86
CA SER A 111 -6.87 -7.54 -7.26
C SER A 111 -6.78 -6.15 -7.88
N THR A 112 -5.67 -5.85 -8.54
CA THR A 112 -5.36 -4.50 -9.08
C THR A 112 -6.52 -3.91 -9.87
N ALA A 113 -7.12 -4.66 -10.79
CA ALA A 113 -8.23 -4.18 -11.61
C ALA A 113 -9.46 -3.83 -10.77
N GLU A 114 -9.80 -4.65 -9.78
CA GLU A 114 -10.99 -4.43 -8.95
C GLU A 114 -10.78 -3.31 -7.92
N ILE A 115 -9.57 -3.22 -7.37
CA ILE A 115 -9.19 -2.19 -6.40
C ILE A 115 -9.09 -0.82 -7.09
N GLU A 116 -8.44 -0.73 -8.25
CA GLU A 116 -8.38 0.50 -9.03
C GLU A 116 -9.79 0.93 -9.49
N ALA A 117 -10.63 -0.01 -9.97
CA ALA A 117 -12.01 0.32 -10.35
C ALA A 117 -12.86 0.81 -9.17
N TRP A 118 -12.65 0.25 -7.97
CA TRP A 118 -13.30 0.73 -6.76
C TRP A 118 -12.83 2.13 -6.35
N ALA A 119 -11.53 2.39 -6.51
CA ALA A 119 -10.95 3.70 -6.20
C ALA A 119 -11.41 4.79 -7.18
N ASP A 120 -11.46 4.46 -8.48
CA ASP A 120 -11.96 5.33 -9.54
C ASP A 120 -13.46 5.65 -9.35
N GLY A 121 -14.27 4.64 -9.02
CA GLY A 121 -15.71 4.81 -8.78
C GLY A 121 -16.07 5.58 -7.49
N LYS A 122 -15.08 6.00 -6.69
CA LYS A 122 -15.27 6.89 -5.55
C LYS A 122 -15.05 8.37 -5.87
N ASN A 123 -14.50 8.69 -7.04
CA ASN A 123 -14.26 10.06 -7.51
C ASN A 123 -15.47 10.62 -8.27
#